data_AF-A0AAE1QP99-F1
#
_entry.id   AF-A0AAE1QP99-F1
#
_cell.length_a   1.000
_cell.length_b   1.000
_cell.length_c   1.000
_cell.angle_alpha   90.00
_cell.angle_beta   90.00
_cell.angle_gamma   90.00
#
_symmetry.space_group_name_H-M   'P 1'
#
loop_
_entity.id
_entity.type
_entity.pdbx_description
1 polymer ?
#
loop_
_entity_poly.entity_id
_entity_poly.type
_entity_poly.pdbx_seq_one_letter_code
_entity_poly.pdbx_strand_id
1 'polypeptide(L)'
;MAAGYPPFFADQPIQIYEKIVSGKVRFPSGFSSEIKELLRNLLQVDLTKRYGNLKNGVNDIKNNRWFASTDWIAIYQKKSLFKTTVQKLNNKR
;
A
#
# COMPACT_ATOMS: atom_id res chain seq x y z
N MET A 1 0.95 -7.60 -1.91
CA MET A 1 1.17 -7.45 -3.36
C MET A 1 2.64 -7.25 -3.67
N ALA A 2 3.26 -6.10 -3.35
CA ALA A 2 4.65 -5.81 -3.74
C ALA A 2 5.73 -6.72 -3.12
N ALA A 3 5.58 -7.14 -1.85
CA ALA A 3 6.53 -8.04 -1.19
C ALA A 3 6.17 -9.53 -1.31
N GLY A 4 4.94 -9.86 -1.73
CA GLY A 4 4.41 -11.23 -1.70
C GLY A 4 3.96 -11.76 -0.33
N TYR A 5 4.23 -11.05 0.77
CA TYR A 5 3.84 -11.43 2.14
C TYR A 5 3.36 -10.21 2.97
N PRO A 6 2.63 -10.40 4.09
CA PRO A 6 2.14 -9.29 4.91
C PRO A 6 3.26 -8.65 5.76
N PRO A 7 3.16 -7.34 6.11
CA PRO A 7 4.21 -6.63 6.86
C PRO A 7 4.39 -7.11 8.30
N PHE A 8 3.36 -7.72 8.89
CA PHE A 8 3.39 -8.33 10.20
C PHE A 8 2.91 -9.79 10.08
N PHE A 9 3.78 -10.73 10.41
CA PHE A 9 3.49 -12.16 10.41
C PHE A 9 4.27 -12.86 11.54
N ALA A 10 3.67 -13.92 12.07
CA ALA A 10 4.22 -14.80 13.08
C ALA A 10 3.33 -16.06 13.15
N ASP A 11 3.78 -17.10 13.85
CA ASP A 11 3.04 -18.35 13.99
C ASP A 11 1.83 -18.21 14.92
N GLN A 12 1.96 -17.39 15.97
CA GLN A 12 0.92 -17.18 16.97
C GLN A 12 0.28 -15.79 16.81
N PRO A 13 -1.06 -15.67 16.87
CA PRO A 13 -1.76 -14.38 16.74
C PRO A 13 -1.24 -13.29 17.69
N ILE A 14 -0.91 -13.66 18.93
CA ILE A 14 -0.40 -12.72 19.93
C ILE A 14 0.89 -12.01 19.47
N GLN A 15 1.81 -12.74 18.83
CA GLN A 15 3.05 -12.19 18.30
C GLN A 15 2.80 -11.25 17.11
N ILE A 16 1.74 -11.49 16.34
CA ILE A 16 1.33 -10.58 15.27
C ILE A 16 0.86 -9.25 15.87
N TYR A 17 0.04 -9.30 16.93
CA TYR A 17 -0.42 -8.09 17.61
C TYR A 17 0.73 -7.28 18.22
N GLU A 18 1.68 -7.95 18.88
CA GLU A 18 2.89 -7.30 19.40
C GLU A 18 3.67 -6.57 18.30
N LYS A 19 3.83 -7.22 17.14
CA LYS A 19 4.50 -6.60 15.98
C LYS A 19 3.74 -5.39 15.44
N ILE A 20 2.40 -5.47 15.33
CA ILE A 20 1.55 -4.37 14.87
C ILE A 20 1.69 -3.16 15.81
N VAL A 21 1.58 -3.39 17.12
CA VAL A 21 1.69 -2.32 18.13
C VAL A 21 3.09 -1.72 18.15
N SER A 22 4.14 -2.53 17.92
CA SER A 22 5.51 -2.01 17.82
C SER A 22 5.74 -1.07 16.63
N GLY A 23 4.94 -1.18 15.56
CA GLY A 23 5.09 -0.38 14.34
C GLY A 23 6.36 -0.66 13.53
N LYS A 24 7.17 -1.64 13.92
CA LYS A 24 8.46 -1.91 13.27
C LYS A 24 8.28 -2.76 12.01
N VAL A 25 8.15 -2.09 10.87
CA VAL A 25 8.06 -2.73 9.55
C VAL A 25 9.43 -2.85 8.90
N ARG A 26 9.78 -4.05 8.43
CA ARG A 26 10.97 -4.29 7.60
C ARG A 26 10.58 -4.27 6.12
N PHE A 27 11.27 -3.44 5.34
CA PHE A 27 11.04 -3.35 3.90
C PHE A 27 12.08 -4.19 3.13
N PRO A 28 11.65 -4.93 2.08
CA PRO A 28 12.58 -5.59 1.17
C PRO A 28 13.60 -4.62 0.56
N SER A 29 14.79 -5.11 0.22
CA SER A 29 15.85 -4.30 -0.42
C SER A 29 15.38 -3.69 -1.74
N GLY A 30 14.66 -4.46 -2.56
CA GLY A 30 14.13 -4.04 -3.87
C GLY A 30 13.01 -3.01 -3.85
N PHE A 31 12.54 -2.56 -2.68
CA PHE A 31 11.55 -1.50 -2.60
C PHE A 31 12.21 -0.13 -2.86
N SER A 32 11.62 0.66 -3.75
CA SER A 32 12.06 2.02 -4.02
C SER A 32 11.86 2.93 -2.79
N SER A 33 12.50 4.10 -2.79
CA SER A 33 12.34 5.11 -1.73
C SER A 33 10.89 5.55 -1.57
N GLU A 34 10.18 5.71 -2.69
CA GLU A 34 8.84 6.28 -2.76
C GLU A 34 7.81 5.34 -2.13
N ILE A 35 7.87 4.03 -2.43
CA ILE A 35 6.96 3.07 -1.80
C ILE A 35 7.28 2.89 -0.31
N LYS A 36 8.56 2.91 0.08
CA LYS A 36 8.97 2.85 1.50
C LYS A 36 8.40 4.04 2.26
N GLU A 37 8.49 5.24 1.70
CA GLU A 37 7.91 6.47 2.29
C GLU A 37 6.40 6.36 2.44
N LEU A 38 5.68 5.98 1.37
CA LEU A 38 4.24 5.79 1.41
C LEU A 38 3.83 4.79 2.50
N LEU A 39 4.48 3.62 2.55
CA LEU A 39 4.15 2.57 3.51
C LEU A 39 4.43 2.98 4.95
N ARG A 40 5.50 3.74 5.22
CA ARG A 40 5.76 4.27 6.58
C ARG A 40 4.63 5.20 7.06
N ASN A 41 4.10 6.02 6.17
CA ASN A 41 3.04 6.97 6.51
C ASN A 41 1.65 6.30 6.62
N LEU A 42 1.43 5.19 5.90
CA LEU A 42 0.20 4.39 6.00
C LEU A 42 0.20 3.43 7.21
N LEU A 43 1.33 2.75 7.46
CA LEU A 43 1.50 1.81 8.57
C LEU A 43 1.94 2.53 9.86
N GLN A 44 1.60 3.81 9.97
CA GLN A 44 1.92 4.64 11.13
C GLN A 44 1.09 4.19 12.35
N VAL A 45 1.72 3.95 13.49
CA VAL A 45 1.06 3.54 14.74
C VAL A 45 0.24 4.69 15.31
N ASP A 46 0.82 5.90 15.31
CA ASP A 46 0.17 7.11 15.75
C ASP A 46 -0.89 7.57 14.73
N LEU A 47 -2.18 7.40 15.06
CA LEU A 47 -3.29 7.75 14.18
C LEU A 47 -3.26 9.22 13.73
N THR A 48 -2.75 10.13 14.56
CA THR A 48 -2.72 11.56 14.25
C THR A 48 -1.69 11.92 13.17
N LYS A 49 -0.77 11.00 12.87
CA LYS A 49 0.28 11.15 11.87
C LYS A 49 0.06 10.24 10.65
N ARG A 50 -0.99 9.43 10.66
CA ARG A 50 -1.28 8.48 9.59
C ARG A 50 -1.89 9.18 8.39
N TYR A 51 -1.34 8.93 7.20
CA TYR A 51 -1.93 9.41 5.95
C TYR A 51 -3.39 8.97 5.82
N GLY A 52 -4.23 9.87 5.31
CA GLY A 52 -5.68 9.70 5.29
C GLY A 52 -6.39 10.28 6.51
N ASN A 53 -5.68 10.48 7.64
CA ASN A 53 -6.22 11.06 8.87
C ASN A 53 -5.64 12.45 9.21
N LEU A 54 -4.82 13.01 8.32
CA LEU A 54 -4.26 14.36 8.46
C LEU A 54 -5.23 15.41 7.88
N LYS A 55 -4.85 16.69 7.98
CA LYS A 55 -5.63 17.82 7.46
C LYS A 55 -5.96 17.70 5.97
N ASN A 56 -5.06 17.18 5.14
CA ASN A 56 -5.32 17.02 3.70
C ASN A 56 -6.04 15.70 3.38
N GLY A 57 -6.29 14.85 4.38
CA GLY A 57 -7.02 13.59 4.27
C GLY A 57 -6.43 12.67 3.20
N VAL A 58 -7.27 12.28 2.23
CA VAL A 58 -6.87 11.39 1.13
C VAL A 58 -5.84 12.03 0.18
N ASN A 59 -5.73 13.35 0.14
CA ASN A 59 -4.82 14.03 -0.78
C ASN A 59 -3.35 13.77 -0.42
N ASP A 60 -3.02 13.52 0.86
CA ASP A 60 -1.66 13.12 1.25
C ASP A 60 -1.25 11.77 0.64
N ILE A 61 -2.23 10.90 0.38
CA ILE A 61 -2.01 9.62 -0.32
C ILE A 61 -1.90 9.88 -1.82
N LYS A 62 -2.88 10.60 -2.40
CA LYS A 62 -2.95 10.81 -3.86
C LYS A 62 -1.75 11.59 -4.42
N ASN A 63 -1.23 12.53 -3.65
CA ASN A 63 -0.12 13.41 -4.04
C ASN A 63 1.25 12.84 -3.64
N ASN A 64 1.30 11.64 -3.04
CA ASN A 64 2.57 11.01 -2.71
C ASN A 64 3.36 10.67 -3.98
N ARG A 65 4.70 10.73 -3.89
CA ARG A 65 5.62 10.47 -5.02
C ARG A 65 5.41 9.11 -5.68
N TRP A 66 5.00 8.10 -4.91
CA TRP A 66 4.68 6.78 -5.45
C TRP A 66 3.55 6.82 -6.48
N PHE A 67 2.63 7.78 -6.34
CA PHE A 67 1.50 7.99 -7.26
C PHE A 67 1.71 9.18 -8.21
N ALA A 68 2.91 9.74 -8.33
CA ALA A 68 3.14 10.93 -9.17
C ALA A 68 2.73 10.75 -10.64
N SER A 69 2.87 9.54 -11.19
CA SER A 69 2.46 9.21 -12.57
C SER A 69 1.01 8.74 -12.69
N THR A 70 0.22 8.85 -11.61
CA THR A 70 -1.14 8.31 -11.55
C THR A 70 -2.16 9.37 -11.97
N ASP A 71 -2.81 9.14 -13.12
CA ASP A 71 -3.98 9.93 -13.52
C ASP A 71 -5.25 9.37 -12.86
N TRP A 72 -5.63 9.98 -11.73
CA TRP A 72 -6.81 9.60 -10.96
C TRP A 72 -8.12 9.75 -11.76
N ILE A 73 -8.21 10.72 -12.67
CA ILE A 73 -9.42 10.97 -13.47
C ILE A 73 -9.53 9.89 -14.55
N ALA A 74 -8.43 9.58 -15.26
CA ALA A 74 -8.41 8.50 -16.24
C ALA A 74 -8.72 7.14 -15.61
N ILE A 75 -8.23 6.86 -14.40
CA ILE A 75 -8.56 5.65 -13.65
C ILE A 75 -10.05 5.60 -13.32
N TYR A 76 -10.60 6.69 -12.76
CA TYR A 76 -12.02 6.77 -12.43
C TYR A 76 -12.92 6.57 -13.66
N GLN A 77 -12.53 7.16 -14.80
CA GLN A 77 -13.23 7.02 -16.08
C GLN A 77 -13.00 5.68 -16.78
N LYS A 78 -12.19 4.78 -16.20
CA LYS A 78 -11.76 3.50 -16.81
C LYS A 78 -11.07 3.68 -18.17
N LYS A 79 -10.42 4.82 -18.38
CA LYS A 79 -9.64 5.15 -19.58
C LYS A 79 -8.14 4.92 -19.41
N SER A 80 -7.70 4.56 -18.21
CA SER A 80 -6.30 4.20 -17.95
C SER A 80 -5.87 3.01 -18.82
N LEU A 81 -4.73 3.17 -19.50
CA LEU A 81 -4.15 2.16 -20.39
C LEU A 81 -3.55 0.95 -19.64
N PHE A 82 -3.46 1.01 -18.31
CA PHE A 82 -2.97 -0.10 -17.49
C PHE A 82 -4.02 -1.21 -17.41
N LYS A 83 -3.98 -2.12 -18.39
CA LYS A 83 -4.56 -3.46 -18.24
C LYS A 83 -3.69 -4.27 -17.28
N THR A 84 -3.91 -4.14 -15.98
CA THR A 84 -3.42 -5.16 -15.04
C THR A 84 -4.08 -6.48 -15.44
N THR A 85 -3.27 -7.45 -15.83
CA THR A 85 -3.58 -8.79 -16.34
C THR A 85 -5.06 -9.19 -16.23
N VAL A 86 -5.79 -9.15 -17.36
CA VAL A 86 -7.03 -9.93 -17.48
C VAL A 86 -6.59 -11.38 -17.62
N GLN A 87 -6.56 -12.13 -16.51
CA GLN A 87 -6.58 -13.59 -16.62
C GLN A 87 -7.94 -13.96 -17.22
N LYS A 88 -7.97 -14.25 -18.51
CA LYS A 88 -9.07 -15.01 -19.09
C LYS A 88 -9.12 -16.34 -18.32
N LEU A 89 -10.07 -16.49 -17.42
CA LEU A 89 -10.48 -17.80 -16.93
C LEU A 89 -10.97 -18.58 -18.15
N ASN A 90 -10.07 -19.39 -18.72
CA ASN A 90 -10.46 -20.38 -19.71
C ASN A 90 -11.35 -21.38 -18.98
N ASN A 91 -12.66 -21.19 -19.17
CA ASN A 91 -13.69 -22.16 -18.83
C ASN A 91 -13.40 -23.42 -19.67
N LYS A 92 -12.62 -24.35 -19.10
CA LYS A 92 -12.48 -25.69 -19.67
C LYS A 92 -13.73 -26.47 -19.24
N ARG A 93 -14.39 -26.97 -20.29
CA ARG A 93 -15.53 -27.90 -20.28
C ARG A 93 -15.36 -29.04 -19.31
#